data_AF-A0A5B1L2S7-F1
#
_entry.id   AF-A0A5B1L2S7-F1
#
_cell.length_a   1.000
_cell.length_b   1.000
_cell.length_c   1.000
_cell.angle_alpha   90.00
_cell.angle_beta   90.00
_cell.angle_gamma   90.00
#
_symmetry.space_group_name_H-M   'P 1'
#
loop_
_entity.id
_entity.type
_entity.pdbx_description
1 polymer ?
#
loop_
_entity_poly.entity_id
_entity_poly.type
_entity_poly.pdbx_seq_one_letter_code
_entity_poly.pdbx_strand_id
1 'polypeptide(L)'
;MNRLTPTRFVEWAQNEIAVVPDFHKRILFSDEAHFWLNGYVNKQNCRIWSEANPQVYVETPLHPEKLTVWCALWAGGIIGPYFFKNDDGQNVTVNGDRYRAMITNFFIPELNNHDVQEMWFHQDGATGHTDRATIDLLKDTFGVRLISCFGP
;
A
#
# COMPACT_ATOMS: atom_id res chain seq x y z
N MET A 1 -19.32 9.39 3.73
CA MET A 1 -18.52 10.20 2.79
C MET A 1 -18.49 9.45 1.47
N ASN A 2 -18.71 10.10 0.33
CA ASN A 2 -18.70 9.42 -0.97
C ASN A 2 -17.28 9.36 -1.53
N ARG A 3 -16.91 8.24 -2.16
CA ARG A 3 -15.62 8.07 -2.84
C ARG A 3 -15.43 9.17 -3.88
N LEU A 4 -14.24 9.78 -3.95
CA LEU A 4 -13.94 10.71 -5.04
C LEU A 4 -13.93 9.95 -6.37
N THR A 5 -14.48 10.57 -7.41
CA THR A 5 -14.34 10.06 -8.77
C THR A 5 -12.92 10.30 -9.27
N PRO A 6 -12.39 9.46 -10.18
CA PRO A 6 -11.06 9.67 -10.76
C PRO A 6 -10.87 11.07 -11.34
N THR A 7 -11.90 11.62 -12.01
CA THR A 7 -11.86 12.98 -12.58
C THR A 7 -11.66 14.05 -11.51
N ARG A 8 -12.44 13.99 -10.42
CA ARG A 8 -12.33 14.97 -9.32
C ARG A 8 -10.97 14.88 -8.61
N PHE A 9 -10.45 13.67 -8.46
CA PHE A 9 -9.12 13.48 -7.90
C PHE A 9 -8.05 14.11 -8.80
N VAL A 10 -8.11 13.89 -10.11
CA VAL A 10 -7.16 14.47 -11.07
C VAL A 10 -7.25 15.99 -11.09
N GLU A 11 -8.46 16.57 -11.09
CA GLU A 11 -8.65 18.02 -11.00
C GLU A 11 -8.01 18.62 -9.74
N TRP A 12 -8.24 18.00 -8.58
CA TRP A 12 -7.59 18.41 -7.33
C TRP A 12 -6.06 18.30 -7.43
N ALA A 13 -5.53 17.16 -7.87
CA ALA A 13 -4.09 16.93 -7.96
C ALA A 13 -3.41 17.92 -8.93
N GLN A 14 -4.07 18.25 -10.05
CA GLN A 14 -3.58 19.27 -10.99
C GLN A 14 -3.48 20.65 -10.34
N ASN A 15 -4.46 21.03 -9.53
CA ASN A 15 -4.44 22.30 -8.79
C ASN A 15 -3.29 22.33 -7.77
N GLU A 16 -3.10 21.27 -6.98
CA GLU A 16 -1.97 21.18 -6.04
C GLU A 16 -0.62 21.25 -6.75
N ILE A 17 -0.45 20.54 -7.87
CA ILE A 17 0.78 20.56 -8.67
C ILE A 17 1.05 21.96 -9.25
N ALA A 18 0.01 22.72 -9.60
CA ALA A 18 0.15 24.08 -10.12
C ALA A 18 0.52 25.11 -9.05
N VAL A 19 0.07 24.89 -7.81
CA VAL A 19 0.25 25.84 -6.68
C VAL A 19 1.51 25.52 -5.88
N VAL A 20 1.83 24.24 -5.68
CA VAL A 20 2.92 23.77 -4.83
C VAL A 20 4.06 23.23 -5.70
N PRO A 21 5.22 23.92 -5.76
CA PRO A 21 6.39 23.44 -6.49
C PRO A 21 6.80 22.04 -6.03
N ASP A 22 7.06 21.17 -7.02
CA ASP A 22 7.47 19.78 -6.81
C ASP A 22 6.51 18.97 -5.91
N PHE A 23 5.20 19.26 -5.93
CA PHE A 23 4.20 18.55 -5.11
C PHE A 23 4.33 17.02 -5.16
N HIS A 24 4.56 16.45 -6.35
CA HIS A 24 4.75 15.02 -6.56
C HIS A 24 5.92 14.41 -5.77
N LYS A 25 6.94 15.21 -5.41
CA LYS A 25 8.08 14.78 -4.57
C LYS A 25 7.75 14.80 -3.08
N ARG A 26 6.65 15.43 -2.69
CA ARG A 26 6.19 15.61 -1.31
C ARG A 26 5.12 14.58 -0.92
N ILE A 27 4.97 13.49 -1.68
CA ILE A 27 4.02 12.41 -1.41
C ILE A 27 4.78 11.12 -1.07
N LEU A 28 4.42 10.50 0.05
CA LEU A 28 4.76 9.15 0.46
C LEU A 28 3.70 8.19 -0.10
N PHE A 29 4.05 7.46 -1.15
CA PHE A 29 3.19 6.41 -1.71
C PHE A 29 3.45 5.10 -0.97
N SER A 30 2.41 4.49 -0.42
CA SER A 30 2.50 3.20 0.25
C SER A 30 1.61 2.15 -0.37
N ASP A 31 2.01 0.89 -0.26
CA ASP A 31 1.22 -0.27 -0.69
C ASP A 31 1.71 -1.57 -0.03
N GLU A 32 0.86 -2.60 -0.09
CA GLU A 32 1.19 -3.98 0.25
C GLU A 32 1.40 -4.83 -1.00
N ALA A 33 2.45 -5.65 -0.97
CA ALA A 33 2.69 -6.67 -1.97
C ALA A 33 2.72 -8.08 -1.34
N HIS A 34 2.14 -9.04 -2.06
CA HIS A 34 2.23 -10.47 -1.72
C HIS A 34 3.33 -11.15 -2.56
N PHE A 35 4.28 -11.76 -1.88
CA PHE A 35 5.32 -12.60 -2.48
C PHE A 35 5.04 -14.06 -2.14
N TRP A 36 4.87 -14.89 -3.18
CA TRP A 36 4.61 -16.31 -3.01
C TRP A 36 5.93 -17.08 -2.95
N LEU A 37 6.14 -17.84 -1.87
CA LEU A 37 7.42 -18.50 -1.61
C LEU A 37 7.60 -19.81 -2.39
N ASN A 38 6.53 -20.31 -3.00
CA ASN A 38 6.51 -21.55 -3.77
C ASN A 38 6.58 -21.33 -5.30
N GLY A 39 6.93 -20.13 -5.75
CA GLY A 39 6.95 -19.80 -7.18
C GLY A 39 5.56 -19.71 -7.82
N TYR A 40 4.50 -19.55 -7.03
CA TYR A 40 3.15 -19.33 -7.56
C TYR A 40 3.13 -18.07 -8.43
N VAL A 41 2.82 -18.27 -9.71
CA VAL A 41 2.59 -17.20 -10.68
C VAL A 41 1.09 -17.02 -10.83
N ASN A 42 0.61 -15.78 -10.68
CA ASN A 42 -0.79 -15.45 -10.94
C ASN A 42 -1.19 -15.93 -12.34
N LYS A 43 -2.29 -16.69 -12.46
CA LYS A 43 -2.81 -17.21 -13.74
C LYS A 43 -3.06 -16.12 -14.77
N GLN A 44 -3.36 -14.88 -14.35
CA GLN A 44 -3.51 -13.75 -15.26
C GLN A 44 -2.18 -13.29 -15.87
N ASN A 45 -1.06 -13.53 -15.19
CA ASN A 45 0.29 -13.21 -15.67
C ASN A 45 0.96 -14.39 -16.38
N CYS A 46 0.50 -15.62 -16.17
CA CYS A 46 1.01 -16.82 -16.83
C CYS A 46 0.21 -17.10 -18.11
N ARG A 47 0.59 -16.47 -19.23
CA ARG A 47 -0.05 -16.67 -20.53
C ARG A 47 0.77 -17.62 -21.40
N ILE A 48 0.23 -18.81 -21.65
CA ILE A 48 0.83 -19.81 -22.54
C ILE A 48 0.30 -19.55 -23.95
N TRP A 49 1.19 -19.33 -24.90
CA TRP A 49 0.85 -19.18 -26.31
C TRP A 49 1.15 -20.49 -27.06
N SER A 50 0.21 -20.94 -27.88
CA SER A 50 0.33 -22.14 -28.71
C SER A 50 -0.58 -21.99 -29.93
N GLU A 51 -0.21 -22.59 -31.06
CA GLU A 51 -1.00 -22.56 -32.31
C GLU A 51 -2.33 -23.31 -32.19
N ALA A 52 -2.40 -24.29 -31.26
CA ALA A 52 -3.62 -24.99 -30.87
C ALA A 52 -3.78 -24.98 -29.35
N ASN A 53 -5.02 -25.14 -28.84
CA ASN A 53 -5.30 -25.14 -27.40
C ASN A 53 -4.43 -26.21 -26.70
N PRO A 54 -3.47 -25.81 -25.84
CA PRO A 54 -2.43 -26.70 -25.36
C PRO A 54 -2.92 -27.70 -24.29
N GLN A 55 -4.17 -27.57 -23.77
CA GLN A 55 -4.74 -28.46 -22.75
C GLN A 55 -3.84 -28.66 -21.53
N VAL A 56 -3.03 -27.64 -21.18
CA VAL A 56 -2.10 -27.69 -20.05
C VAL A 56 -2.83 -27.33 -18.76
N TYR A 57 -2.78 -28.23 -17.79
CA TYR A 57 -3.23 -27.99 -16.42
C TYR A 57 -2.00 -27.78 -15.53
N VAL A 58 -1.95 -26.65 -14.83
CA VAL A 58 -0.95 -26.40 -13.79
C VAL A 58 -1.62 -26.61 -12.45
N GLU A 59 -1.24 -27.67 -11.75
CA GLU A 59 -1.67 -27.91 -10.38
C GLU A 59 -1.06 -26.86 -9.45
N THR A 60 -1.88 -26.26 -8.59
CA THR A 60 -1.45 -25.25 -7.63
C THR A 60 -1.91 -25.65 -6.24
N PRO A 61 -1.05 -25.52 -5.20
CA PRO A 61 -1.46 -25.77 -3.82
C PRO A 61 -2.67 -24.92 -3.44
N LEU A 62 -3.58 -25.48 -2.65
CA LEU A 62 -4.78 -24.77 -2.17
C LEU A 62 -4.42 -23.60 -1.23
N HIS A 63 -3.29 -23.72 -0.52
CA HIS A 63 -2.77 -22.72 0.42
C HIS A 63 -1.27 -22.51 0.21
N PRO A 64 -0.87 -21.83 -0.88
CA PRO A 64 0.53 -21.54 -1.10
C PRO A 64 1.03 -20.53 -0.06
N GLU A 65 2.21 -20.77 0.51
CA GLU A 65 2.79 -19.85 1.48
C GLU A 65 3.07 -18.50 0.80
N LYS A 66 2.58 -17.43 1.45
CA LYS A 66 2.79 -16.05 1.00
C LYS A 66 3.36 -15.20 2.11
N LEU A 67 4.23 -14.29 1.73
CA LEU A 67 4.77 -13.22 2.57
C LEU A 67 4.10 -11.91 2.12
N THR A 68 3.48 -11.20 3.06
CA THR A 68 2.99 -9.85 2.79
C THR A 68 4.02 -8.85 3.27
N VAL A 69 4.35 -7.89 2.41
CA VAL A 69 5.30 -6.83 2.69
C VAL A 69 4.63 -5.50 2.46
N TRP A 70 4.86 -4.55 3.37
CA TRP A 70 4.47 -3.16 3.19
C TRP A 70 5.71 -2.29 3.00
N CYS A 71 5.63 -1.32 2.10
CA CYS A 71 6.66 -0.29 1.91
C CYS A 71 5.99 1.06 1.63
N ALA A 72 6.68 2.14 1.98
CA ALA A 72 6.40 3.49 1.48
C ALA A 72 7.59 4.02 0.68
N LEU A 73 7.32 4.78 -0.38
CA LEU A 73 8.33 5.37 -1.25
C LEU A 73 8.03 6.84 -1.51
N TRP A 74 9.09 7.63 -1.66
CA TRP A 74 9.02 9.01 -2.11
C TRP A 74 10.25 9.36 -2.96
N ALA A 75 10.31 10.60 -3.44
CA ALA A 75 11.40 11.05 -4.30
C ALA A 75 12.81 10.94 -3.66
N GLY A 76 12.90 10.88 -2.33
CA GLY A 76 14.16 10.80 -1.60
C GLY A 76 14.55 9.40 -1.12
N GLY A 77 13.66 8.39 -1.20
CA GLY A 77 13.97 7.07 -0.67
C GLY A 77 12.77 6.15 -0.46
N ILE A 78 13.00 5.14 0.37
CA ILE A 78 12.04 4.08 0.72
C ILE A 78 12.04 3.92 2.25
N ILE A 79 10.86 3.83 2.85
CA ILE A 79 10.64 3.38 4.23
C ILE A 79 10.07 1.97 4.17
N GLY A 80 10.64 1.05 4.93
CA GLY A 80 10.40 -0.38 4.79
C GLY A 80 11.63 -1.13 4.28
N PRO A 81 11.48 -2.40 3.89
CA PRO A 81 10.26 -3.21 3.93
C PRO A 81 9.82 -3.60 5.34
N TYR A 82 8.51 -3.57 5.60
CA TYR A 82 7.89 -4.18 6.78
C TYR A 82 7.31 -5.55 6.43
N PHE A 83 7.75 -6.58 7.14
CA PHE A 83 7.30 -7.96 6.92
C PHE A 83 6.22 -8.31 7.94
N PHE A 84 5.01 -8.67 7.46
CA PHE A 84 3.94 -9.11 8.35
C PHE A 84 4.18 -10.55 8.81
N LYS A 85 4.74 -10.68 10.02
CA LYS A 85 5.01 -11.95 10.70
C LYS A 85 4.52 -11.93 12.15
N ASN A 86 4.23 -13.10 12.73
CA ASN A 86 4.01 -13.24 14.17
C ASN A 86 5.35 -13.41 14.93
N ASP A 87 5.27 -13.52 16.26
CA ASP A 87 6.45 -13.68 17.13
C ASP A 87 7.27 -14.94 16.83
N ASP A 88 6.63 -15.99 16.32
CA ASP A 88 7.28 -17.22 15.86
C ASP A 88 7.89 -17.10 14.44
N GLY A 89 7.84 -15.91 13.83
CA GLY A 89 8.39 -15.63 12.50
C GLY A 89 7.54 -16.15 11.32
N GLN A 90 6.32 -16.62 11.57
CA GLN A 90 5.40 -17.13 10.56
C GLN A 90 4.65 -15.99 9.87
N ASN A 91 4.39 -16.14 8.57
CA ASN A 91 3.68 -15.13 7.78
C ASN A 91 2.22 -15.01 8.23
N VAL A 92 1.73 -13.78 8.33
CA VAL A 92 0.35 -13.52 8.77
C VAL A 92 -0.45 -12.72 7.76
N THR A 93 -1.76 -12.95 7.74
CA THR A 93 -2.71 -12.14 6.96
C THR A 93 -2.81 -10.73 7.55
N VAL A 94 -2.70 -9.71 6.69
CA VAL A 94 -2.91 -8.32 7.10
C VAL A 94 -4.39 -8.08 7.35
N ASN A 95 -4.71 -7.52 8.53
CA ASN A 95 -6.03 -7.02 8.89
C ASN A 95 -5.89 -5.60 9.44
N GLY A 96 -7.00 -4.92 9.75
CA GLY A 96 -6.97 -3.55 10.24
C GLY A 96 -6.11 -3.35 11.49
N ASP A 97 -6.17 -4.27 12.45
CA ASP A 97 -5.38 -4.20 13.69
C ASP A 97 -3.88 -4.32 13.43
N ARG A 98 -3.47 -5.31 12.61
CA ARG A 98 -2.06 -5.51 12.24
C ARG A 98 -1.53 -4.36 11.39
N TYR A 99 -2.37 -3.81 10.52
CA TYR A 99 -2.03 -2.64 9.73
C TYR A 99 -1.78 -1.42 10.64
N ARG A 100 -2.70 -1.12 11.57
CA ARG A 100 -2.50 -0.05 12.56
C ARG A 100 -1.29 -0.28 13.44
N ALA A 101 -1.05 -1.51 13.88
CA ALA A 101 0.15 -1.85 14.65
C ALA A 101 1.44 -1.58 13.86
N MET A 102 1.47 -1.91 12.56
CA MET A 102 2.58 -1.55 11.68
C MET A 102 2.74 -0.02 11.56
N ILE A 103 1.64 0.71 11.36
CA ILE A 103 1.69 2.19 11.28
C ILE A 103 2.28 2.79 12.55
N THR A 104 1.75 2.40 13.72
CA THR A 104 2.15 2.96 15.02
C THR A 104 3.57 2.55 15.44
N ASN A 105 3.91 1.27 15.28
CA ASN A 105 5.12 0.72 15.88
C ASN A 105 6.32 0.76 14.92
N PHE A 106 6.09 0.89 13.62
CA PHE A 106 7.14 0.91 12.61
C PHE A 106 7.12 2.20 11.79
N PHE A 107 6.03 2.49 11.06
CA PHE A 107 6.05 3.58 10.08
C PHE A 107 6.21 4.97 10.70
N ILE A 108 5.40 5.31 11.71
CA ILE A 108 5.45 6.62 12.38
C ILE A 108 6.85 6.90 12.97
N PRO A 109 7.49 5.96 13.70
CA PRO A 109 8.87 6.12 14.12
C PRO A 109 9.85 6.42 12.98
N GLU A 110 9.71 5.75 11.83
CA GLU A 110 10.59 5.96 10.68
C GLU A 110 10.41 7.34 10.02
N LEU A 111 9.26 8.00 10.14
CA LEU A 111 9.06 9.36 9.63
C LEU A 111 10.10 10.34 10.21
N ASN A 112 10.47 10.14 11.47
CA ASN A 112 11.45 10.96 12.17
C ASN A 112 12.87 10.69 11.65
N ASN A 113 13.19 9.43 11.36
CA ASN A 113 14.52 9.02 10.88
C ASN A 113 14.83 9.57 9.49
N HIS A 114 13.79 9.79 8.68
CA HIS A 114 13.91 10.26 7.31
C HIS A 114 13.56 11.74 7.10
N ASP A 115 13.17 12.46 8.15
CA ASP A 115 12.74 13.88 8.10
C ASP A 115 11.60 14.12 7.09
N VAL A 116 10.60 13.23 7.08
CA VAL A 116 9.47 13.23 6.12
C VAL A 116 8.11 13.50 6.77
N GLN A 117 8.09 14.00 8.00
CA GLN A 117 6.86 14.28 8.77
C GLN A 117 5.94 15.28 8.04
N GLU A 118 6.52 16.16 7.23
CA GLU A 118 5.79 17.21 6.55
C GLU A 118 5.19 16.80 5.19
N MET A 119 5.38 15.54 4.80
CA MET A 119 4.91 14.99 3.53
C MET A 119 3.43 14.59 3.57
N TRP A 120 2.85 14.47 2.39
CA TRP A 120 1.54 13.86 2.18
C TRP A 120 1.66 12.35 2.23
N PHE A 121 0.77 11.70 2.96
CA PHE A 121 0.67 10.24 2.95
C PHE A 121 -0.41 9.78 1.98
N HIS A 122 -0.08 8.78 1.14
CA HIS A 122 -1.02 8.16 0.22
C HIS A 122 -1.13 6.66 0.49
N GLN A 123 -2.37 6.18 0.55
CA GLN A 123 -2.72 4.76 0.62
C GLN A 123 -3.96 4.46 -0.25
N ASP A 124 -4.12 3.19 -0.63
CA ASP A 124 -5.24 2.75 -1.47
C ASP A 124 -6.58 2.65 -0.68
N GLY A 125 -7.60 2.11 -1.35
CA GLY A 125 -8.94 1.94 -0.77
C GLY A 125 -9.22 0.61 -0.10
N ALA A 126 -8.21 -0.16 0.31
CA ALA A 126 -8.43 -1.44 0.99
C ALA A 126 -9.25 -1.28 2.28
N THR A 127 -10.02 -2.31 2.64
CA THR A 127 -10.95 -2.25 3.78
C THR A 127 -10.23 -1.86 5.09
N GLY A 128 -9.04 -2.39 5.35
CA GLY A 128 -8.25 -2.04 6.54
C GLY A 128 -7.75 -0.58 6.55
N HIS A 129 -7.50 0.00 5.38
CA HIS A 129 -7.00 1.37 5.21
C HIS A 129 -8.12 2.41 5.42
N THR A 130 -9.35 2.03 5.05
CA THR A 130 -10.54 2.88 5.14
C THR A 130 -11.32 2.72 6.44
N ASP A 131 -10.91 1.79 7.30
CA ASP A 131 -11.47 1.66 8.64
C ASP A 131 -11.30 2.98 9.41
N ARG A 132 -12.33 3.38 10.16
CA ARG A 132 -12.38 4.65 10.87
C ARG A 132 -11.18 4.79 11.81
N ALA A 133 -10.85 3.75 12.57
CA ALA A 133 -9.72 3.78 13.50
C ALA A 133 -8.38 3.97 12.78
N THR A 134 -8.24 3.45 11.55
CA THR A 134 -7.04 3.62 10.74
C THR A 134 -6.95 5.04 10.18
N ILE A 135 -8.06 5.58 9.66
CA ILE A 135 -8.12 6.95 9.16
C ILE A 135 -7.88 7.97 10.28
N ASP A 136 -8.47 7.76 11.46
CA ASP A 136 -8.29 8.65 12.60
C ASP A 136 -6.80 8.66 13.05
N LEU A 137 -6.16 7.48 13.16
CA LEU A 137 -4.73 7.35 13.44
C LEU A 137 -3.84 8.11 12.43
N LEU A 138 -4.14 7.98 11.13
CA LEU A 138 -3.38 8.66 10.08
C LEU A 138 -3.63 10.17 10.09
N LYS A 139 -4.84 10.63 10.41
CA LYS A 139 -5.15 12.06 10.55
C LYS A 139 -4.48 12.68 11.77
N ASP A 140 -4.34 11.94 12.87
CA ASP A 140 -3.59 12.41 14.04
C ASP A 140 -2.11 12.64 13.70
N THR A 141 -1.58 11.91 12.72
CA THR A 141 -0.17 12.02 12.28
C THR A 141 0.02 13.04 11.14
N PHE A 142 -0.79 12.94 10.09
CA PHE A 142 -0.61 13.71 8.84
C PHE A 142 -1.57 14.90 8.71
N GLY A 143 -2.57 15.01 9.58
CA GLY A 143 -3.57 16.07 9.54
C GLY A 143 -4.35 16.06 8.23
N VAL A 144 -4.31 17.21 7.54
CA VAL A 144 -4.94 17.41 6.22
C VAL A 144 -4.14 16.81 5.06
N ARG A 145 -2.96 16.23 5.32
CA ARG A 145 -2.04 15.72 4.30
C ARG A 145 -2.21 14.22 4.05
N LEU A 146 -3.45 13.76 3.95
CA LEU A 146 -3.79 12.34 3.82
C LEU A 146 -4.61 12.11 2.56
N ILE A 147 -4.06 11.38 1.59
CA ILE A 147 -4.76 10.96 0.38
C ILE A 147 -5.21 9.51 0.56
N SER A 148 -6.52 9.28 0.60
CA SER A 148 -7.11 7.94 0.77
C SER A 148 -8.32 7.75 -0.15
N CYS A 149 -9.06 6.66 0.00
CA CYS A 149 -10.21 6.28 -0.84
C CYS A 149 -11.25 7.41 -1.02
N PHE A 150 -11.45 8.21 0.01
CA PHE A 150 -12.44 9.30 0.01
C PHE A 150 -11.88 10.66 -0.41
N GLY A 151 -10.62 10.71 -0.83
CA GLY A 151 -9.91 11.92 -1.24
C GLY A 151 -8.83 12.39 -0.28
N PRO A 152 -8.24 13.57 -0.54
CA PRO A 152 -7.45 14.33 0.44
C PRO A 152 -8.30 14.75 1.66
#